data_AF-A0A382NXM1-F1
#
_entry.id   AF-A0A382NXM1-F1
#
_cell.length_a   1.000
_cell.length_b   1.000
_cell.length_c   1.000
_cell.angle_alpha   90.00
_cell.angle_beta   90.00
_cell.angle_gamma   90.00
#
_symmetry.space_group_name_H-M   'P 1'
#
loop_
_entity.id
_entity.type
_entity.pdbx_description
1 polymer ?
#
loop_
_entity_poly.entity_id
_entity_poly.type
_entity_poly.pdbx_seq_one_letter_code
_entity_poly.pdbx_strand_id
1 'polypeptide(L)'
;GIFVGPNQAASRSLLGRFVPPEKETEFYGFFTFSGKAIAFMGPLLYGQMTTLFGSQRYGVGVIIAFFLVGSFVLMTVDENMGITASGR
;
A
#
# COMPACT_ATOMS: atom_id res chain seq x y z
N GLY A 1 12.75 -4.15 11.59
CA GLY A 1 12.18 -2.91 12.14
C GLY A 1 10.80 -3.21 12.70
N ILE A 2 10.46 -2.63 13.86
CA ILE A 2 9.26 -2.97 14.64
C ILE A 2 7.92 -2.67 13.94
N PHE A 3 7.90 -1.85 12.89
CA PHE A 3 6.67 -1.45 12.20
C PHE A 3 6.38 -2.25 10.92
N VAL A 4 7.42 -2.61 10.16
CA VAL A 4 7.25 -3.22 8.82
C VAL A 4 6.69 -4.64 8.92
N GLY A 5 7.18 -5.44 9.87
CA GLY A 5 6.73 -6.82 10.08
C GLY A 5 5.24 -6.90 10.42
N PRO A 6 4.78 -6.24 11.51
CA PRO A 6 3.37 -6.21 11.87
C PRO A 6 2.47 -5.65 10.76
N ASN A 7 2.88 -4.57 10.09
CA ASN A 7 2.12 -4.02 8.97
C ASN A 7 1.94 -5.04 7.83
N GLN A 8 3.02 -5.71 7.43
CA GLN A 8 2.95 -6.72 6.36
C GLN A 8 2.12 -7.96 6.73
N ALA A 9 2.13 -8.38 8.01
CA ALA A 9 1.30 -9.48 8.48
C ALA A 9 -0.18 -9.07 8.56
N ALA A 10 -0.46 -7.88 9.09
CA ALA A 10 -1.82 -7.34 9.21
C ALA A 10 -2.48 -7.14 7.83
N SER A 11 -1.77 -6.56 6.86
CA SER A 11 -2.32 -6.36 5.50
C SER A 11 -2.68 -7.68 4.81
N ARG A 12 -1.84 -8.72 4.95
CA ARG A 12 -2.13 -10.05 4.38
C ARG A 12 -3.33 -10.71 5.07
N SER A 13 -3.41 -10.61 6.41
CA SER A 13 -4.54 -11.11 7.19
C SER A 13 -5.86 -10.44 6.77
N LEU A 14 -5.85 -9.10 6.64
CA LEU A 14 -7.03 -8.34 6.21
C LEU A 14 -7.46 -8.71 4.80
N LEU A 15 -6.51 -8.83 3.86
CA LEU A 15 -6.80 -9.25 2.49
C LEU A 15 -7.47 -10.64 2.47
N GLY A 16 -6.98 -11.60 3.25
CA GLY A 16 -7.60 -12.92 3.35
C GLY A 16 -9.06 -12.91 3.84
N ARG A 17 -9.45 -11.90 4.62
CA ARG A 17 -10.84 -11.72 5.09
C ARG A 17 -11.74 -11.08 4.04
N PHE A 18 -11.19 -10.27 3.14
CA PHE A 18 -11.93 -9.51 2.12
C PHE A 18 -12.09 -10.24 0.80
N VAL A 19 -11.29 -11.28 0.56
CA VAL A 19 -11.24 -11.92 -0.75
C VAL A 19 -12.16 -13.15 -0.81
N PRO A 20 -13.07 -13.21 -1.80
CA PRO A 20 -13.86 -14.41 -2.06
C PRO A 20 -12.98 -15.62 -2.39
N PRO A 21 -13.33 -16.84 -1.96
CA PRO A 21 -12.52 -18.04 -2.18
C PRO A 21 -12.17 -18.28 -3.65
N GLU A 22 -13.09 -17.99 -4.57
CA GLU A 22 -12.88 -18.21 -6.01
C GLU A 22 -11.87 -17.23 -6.63
N LYS A 23 -11.57 -16.10 -5.97
CA LYS A 23 -10.73 -15.02 -6.49
C LYS A 23 -9.44 -14.80 -5.72
N GLU A 24 -9.08 -15.71 -4.81
CA GLU A 24 -7.88 -15.59 -3.98
C GLU A 24 -6.61 -15.33 -4.81
N THR A 25 -6.39 -16.09 -5.87
CA THR A 25 -5.20 -15.93 -6.71
C THR A 25 -5.11 -14.55 -7.37
N GLU A 26 -6.22 -14.03 -7.89
CA GLU A 26 -6.25 -12.72 -8.57
C GLU A 26 -5.93 -11.58 -7.59
N PHE A 27 -6.57 -11.57 -6.42
CA PHE A 27 -6.37 -10.51 -5.42
C PHE A 27 -5.00 -10.57 -4.76
N TYR A 28 -4.50 -11.76 -4.40
CA TYR A 28 -3.13 -11.88 -3.87
C TYR A 28 -2.06 -11.56 -4.92
N GLY A 29 -2.33 -11.90 -6.19
CA GLY A 29 -1.51 -11.49 -7.33
C GLY A 29 -1.47 -9.97 -7.46
N PHE A 30 -2.62 -9.31 -7.42
CA PHE A 30 -2.73 -7.85 -7.48
C PHE A 30 -2.07 -7.15 -6.29
N PHE A 31 -2.22 -7.69 -5.07
CA PHE A 31 -1.55 -7.19 -3.87
C PHE A 31 -0.02 -7.22 -4.02
N THR A 32 0.51 -8.34 -4.52
CA THR A 32 1.95 -8.50 -4.77
C THR A 32 2.44 -7.56 -5.87
N PHE A 33 1.67 -7.44 -6.96
CA PHE A 33 1.97 -6.53 -8.06
C PHE A 33 2.02 -5.06 -7.59
N SER A 34 1.03 -4.64 -6.79
CA SER A 34 0.95 -3.28 -6.25
C SER A 34 2.20 -2.92 -5.43
N GLY A 35 2.68 -3.85 -4.59
CA GLY A 35 3.92 -3.65 -3.85
C GLY A 35 5.14 -3.47 -4.77
N LYS A 36 5.24 -4.23 -5.85
CA LYS A 36 6.31 -4.09 -6.86
C LYS A 36 6.22 -2.78 -7.63
N ALA A 37 5.00 -2.34 -7.98
CA ALA A 37 4.79 -1.08 -8.68
C ALA A 37 5.29 0.11 -7.84
N ILE A 38 4.96 0.13 -6.54
CA ILE A 38 5.44 1.17 -5.61
C ILE A 38 6.97 1.13 -5.45
N ALA A 39 7.59 -0.05 -5.45
CA ALA A 39 9.05 -0.18 -5.37
C ALA A 39 9.78 0.49 -6.54
N PHE A 40 9.13 0.60 -7.70
CA PHE A 40 9.65 1.37 -8.85
C PHE A 40 9.29 2.87 -8.75
N MET A 41 8.04 3.18 -8.39
CA MET A 41 7.55 4.57 -8.31
C MET A 41 8.26 5.39 -7.23
N GLY A 42 8.60 4.80 -6.09
CA GLY A 42 9.24 5.49 -4.97
C GLY A 42 10.57 6.14 -5.36
N PRO A 43 11.57 5.38 -5.84
CA PRO A 43 12.84 5.93 -6.33
C PRO A 43 12.67 6.92 -7.49
N LEU A 44 11.73 6.65 -8.40
CA LEU A 44 11.46 7.54 -9.53
C LEU A 44 11.00 8.92 -9.04
N LEU A 45 9.98 8.98 -8.18
CA LEU A 45 9.47 10.23 -7.63
C LEU A 45 10.50 10.92 -6.74
N TYR A 46 11.24 10.15 -5.93
CA TYR A 46 12.35 10.66 -5.14
C TYR A 46 13.40 11.38 -6.01
N GLY A 47 13.82 10.76 -7.11
CA GLY A 47 14.79 11.33 -8.05
C GLY A 47 14.27 12.58 -8.73
N GLN A 48 13.00 12.56 -9.19
CA GLN A 48 12.35 13.72 -9.79
C GLN A 48 12.27 14.89 -8.81
N MET A 49 11.79 14.67 -7.58
CA MET A 49 11.71 15.74 -6.56
C MET A 49 13.09 16.26 -6.15
N THR A 50 14.08 15.38 -6.02
CA THR A 50 15.46 15.80 -5.70
C THR A 50 16.03 16.70 -6.80
N THR A 51 15.76 16.38 -8.07
CA THR A 51 16.24 17.13 -9.23
C THR A 51 15.54 18.47 -9.35
N LEU A 52 14.21 18.50 -9.20
CA LEU A 52 13.39 19.71 -9.32
C LEU A 52 13.70 20.75 -8.23
N PHE A 53 13.90 20.31 -7.00
CA PHE A 53 14.13 21.21 -5.86
C PHE A 53 15.62 21.37 -5.50
N GLY A 54 16.52 20.69 -6.21
CA GLY A 54 17.97 20.72 -5.96
C GLY A 54 18.38 20.27 -4.55
N SER A 55 17.50 19.58 -3.82
CA SER A 55 17.70 19.22 -2.43
C SER A 55 17.05 17.88 -2.10
N GLN A 56 17.87 16.99 -1.54
CA GLN A 56 17.47 15.65 -1.11
C GLN A 56 16.36 15.67 -0.05
N ARG A 57 16.22 16.76 0.73
CA ARG A 57 15.15 16.89 1.73
C ARG A 57 13.77 16.81 1.08
N TYR A 58 13.58 17.44 -0.07
CA TYR A 58 12.33 17.37 -0.82
C TYR A 58 12.14 16.00 -1.48
N GLY A 59 13.23 15.34 -1.89
CA GLY A 59 13.21 13.93 -2.31
C GLY A 59 12.65 13.01 -1.22
N VAL A 60 13.17 13.10 0.00
CA VAL A 60 12.68 12.31 1.15
C VAL A 60 11.22 12.66 1.50
N GLY A 61 10.81 13.91 1.27
CA GLY A 61 9.42 14.36 1.46
C GLY A 61 8.37 13.54 0.68
N VAL A 62 8.76 12.88 -0.42
CA VAL A 62 7.90 11.93 -1.15
C VAL A 62 7.36 10.83 -0.25
N ILE A 63 8.14 10.38 0.74
CA ILE A 63 7.73 9.35 1.70
C ILE A 63 6.51 9.84 2.49
N ILE A 64 6.52 11.09 2.96
CA ILE A 64 5.41 11.70 3.69
C ILE A 64 4.17 11.75 2.80
N ALA A 65 4.32 12.16 1.54
CA ALA A 65 3.21 12.20 0.60
C ALA A 65 2.56 10.82 0.41
N PHE A 66 3.35 9.75 0.23
CA PHE A 66 2.84 8.39 0.14
C PHE A 66 2.12 7.94 1.41
N PHE A 67 2.66 8.25 2.59
CA PHE A 67 2.00 7.94 3.86
C PHE A 67 0.67 8.68 4.02
N LEU A 68 0.60 9.96 3.65
CA LEU A 68 -0.65 10.74 3.71
C LEU A 68 -1.71 10.17 2.77
N VAL A 69 -1.34 9.90 1.51
CA VAL A 69 -2.27 9.32 0.53
C VAL A 69 -2.73 7.93 0.97
N GLY A 70 -1.79 7.06 1.38
CA GLY A 70 -2.11 5.72 1.86
C GLY A 70 -2.99 5.73 3.11
N SER A 71 -2.71 6.63 4.06
CA SER A 71 -3.52 6.78 5.27
C SER A 71 -4.93 7.28 4.94
N PHE A 72 -5.05 8.27 4.06
CA PHE A 72 -6.35 8.76 3.61
C PHE A 72 -7.18 7.66 2.94
N VAL A 73 -6.58 6.86 2.06
CA VAL A 73 -7.27 5.72 1.42
C VAL A 73 -7.68 4.67 2.46
N LEU A 74 -6.82 4.35 3.43
CA LEU A 74 -7.17 3.39 4.49
C LEU A 74 -8.31 3.89 5.38
N MET A 75 -8.41 5.19 5.62
CA MET A 75 -9.51 5.79 6.38
C MET A 75 -10.87 5.65 5.69
N THR A 76 -10.92 5.44 4.37
CA THR A 76 -12.19 5.25 3.65
C THR A 76 -12.61 3.78 3.55
N VAL A 77 -11.84 2.85 4.12
CA VAL A 77 -12.14 1.41 4.07
C VAL A 77 -13.07 1.02 5.22
N ASP A 78 -14.21 0.44 4.89
CA ASP A 78 -15.09 -0.22 5.85
C ASP A 78 -14.80 -1.72 5.89
N GLU A 79 -14.26 -2.20 7.00
CA GLU A 79 -13.91 -3.61 7.17
C GLU A 79 -15.13 -4.54 7.24
N ASN A 80 -16.23 -4.11 7.85
CA ASN A 80 -17.42 -4.94 8.01
C ASN A 80 -18.10 -5.19 6.66
N MET A 81 -18.18 -4.15 5.83
CA MET A 81 -18.66 -4.27 4.46
C MET A 81 -17.76 -5.17 3.63
N GLY A 82 -16.42 -5.03 3.74
CA GLY A 82 -15.46 -5.85 3.01
C GLY A 82 -15.55 -7.33 3.35
N ILE A 83 -15.77 -7.67 4.62
CA ILE A 83 -15.94 -9.07 5.07
C ILE A 83 -17.28 -9.63 4.59
N THR A 84 -18.36 -8.87 4.72
CA THR A 84 -19.69 -9.33 4.26
C THR A 84 -19.70 -9.60 2.76
N ALA A 85 -19.00 -8.75 1.98
CA ALA A 85 -18.89 -8.90 0.53
C ALA A 85 -18.03 -10.10 0.09
N SER A 86 -17.15 -10.61 0.96
CA SER A 86 -16.30 -11.77 0.64
C SER A 86 -17.07 -13.10 0.69
N GLY A 87 -18.28 -13.10 1.24
CA GLY A 87 -19.14 -14.29 1.35
C GLY A 87 -18.65 -15.31 2.37
N ARG A 88 -17.82 -14.88 3.34
CA ARG A 88 -17.29 -15.70 4.43
C ARG A 88 -17.97 -15.42 5.76
#